data_AF-A0A2L2YQ28-F1
#
_entry.id   AF-A0A2L2YQ28-F1
#
_cell.length_a   1.000
_cell.length_b   1.000
_cell.length_c   1.000
_cell.angle_alpha   90.00
_cell.angle_beta   90.00
_cell.angle_gamma   90.00
#
_symmetry.space_group_name_H-M   'P 1'
#
loop_
_entity.id
_entity.type
_entity.pdbx_description
1 polymer ?
#
loop_
_entity_poly.entity_id
_entity_poly.type
_entity_poly.pdbx_seq_one_letter_code
_entity_poly.pdbx_strand_id
1 'polypeptide(L)'
;IATLKRFFARRGRSSMIFSDNATNFTGASSELKRIYKLMFSSEDVSNMLSSEGIRWKFLPPRAPNFGGLWEAGVKSFKYHFKRVVRSARLTLEEFLIVITQIEGILNSRPLAPLPTDTDEFQVLTPGHFLIGKPINSMPEPNFIDKRDNLLNRWQRVQKLVQTIWRHWQNS
;
A
#
# COMPACT_ATOMS: atom_id res chain seq x y z
N ILE A 1 -15.46 -5.43 1.75
CA ILE A 1 -15.08 -6.66 0.99
C ILE A 1 -14.31 -6.39 -0.30
N ALA A 2 -14.78 -5.55 -1.22
CA ALA A 2 -14.12 -5.31 -2.51
C ALA A 2 -12.62 -4.93 -2.37
N THR A 3 -12.29 -4.08 -1.39
CA THR A 3 -10.89 -3.71 -1.07
C THR A 3 -10.03 -4.93 -0.74
N LEU A 4 -10.53 -5.86 0.08
CA LEU A 4 -9.80 -7.08 0.44
C LEU A 4 -9.61 -8.00 -0.76
N LYS A 5 -10.63 -8.15 -1.63
CA LYS A 5 -10.51 -8.93 -2.86
C LYS A 5 -9.37 -8.40 -3.75
N ARG A 6 -9.33 -7.07 -3.96
CA ARG A 6 -8.26 -6.42 -4.76
C ARG A 6 -6.90 -6.58 -4.09
N PHE A 7 -6.84 -6.40 -2.76
CA PHE A 7 -5.60 -6.54 -2.01
C PHE A 7 -5.04 -7.95 -2.10
N PHE A 8 -5.86 -8.98 -1.85
CA PHE A 8 -5.42 -10.37 -1.92
C PHE A 8 -5.08 -10.83 -3.33
N ALA A 9 -5.78 -10.33 -4.35
CA ALA A 9 -5.40 -10.58 -5.74
C ALA A 9 -4.00 -10.01 -6.08
N ARG A 10 -3.58 -8.93 -5.42
CA ARG A 10 -2.26 -8.30 -5.64
C ARG A 10 -1.16 -8.84 -4.75
N ARG A 11 -1.48 -9.22 -3.50
CA ARG A 11 -0.49 -9.52 -2.43
C ARG A 11 -0.54 -10.96 -1.93
N GLY A 12 -1.49 -11.75 -2.42
CA GLY A 12 -1.83 -13.03 -1.80
C GLY A 12 -2.74 -12.85 -0.58
N ARG A 13 -3.36 -13.94 -0.15
CA ARG A 13 -4.27 -13.94 0.99
C ARG A 13 -3.48 -13.82 2.30
N SER A 14 -3.87 -12.87 3.15
CA SER A 14 -3.30 -12.75 4.49
C SER A 14 -3.86 -13.82 5.43
N SER A 15 -3.01 -14.43 6.24
CA SER A 15 -3.44 -15.33 7.32
C SER A 15 -4.08 -14.58 8.49
N MET A 16 -3.72 -13.31 8.68
CA MET A 16 -4.21 -12.46 9.76
C MET A 16 -4.37 -11.00 9.32
N ILE A 17 -5.43 -10.35 9.80
CA ILE A 17 -5.71 -8.92 9.62
C ILE A 17 -5.84 -8.27 10.99
N PHE A 18 -5.18 -7.12 11.17
CA PHE A 18 -5.38 -6.24 12.31
C PHE A 18 -6.12 -4.98 11.87
N SER A 19 -7.09 -4.51 12.68
CA SER A 19 -7.78 -3.24 12.44
C SER A 19 -8.29 -2.61 13.73
N ASP A 20 -8.65 -1.32 13.66
CA ASP A 20 -9.50 -0.70 14.66
C ASP A 20 -10.95 -1.24 14.59
N ASN A 21 -11.79 -0.82 15.54
CA ASN A 21 -13.19 -1.22 15.65
C ASN A 21 -14.16 -0.38 14.78
N ALA A 22 -13.67 0.32 13.75
CA ALA A 22 -14.56 1.05 12.85
C ALA A 22 -15.57 0.11 12.19
N THR A 23 -16.78 0.61 11.99
CA THR A 23 -17.94 -0.16 11.48
C THR A 23 -17.68 -0.83 10.14
N ASN A 24 -16.86 -0.21 9.28
CA ASN A 24 -16.45 -0.81 8.01
C ASN A 24 -15.62 -2.09 8.19
N PHE A 25 -14.76 -2.15 9.21
CA PHE A 25 -13.92 -3.32 9.48
C PHE A 25 -14.68 -4.41 10.22
N THR A 26 -15.50 -4.05 11.21
CA THR A 26 -16.36 -5.02 11.89
C THR A 26 -17.36 -5.65 10.93
N GLY A 27 -17.98 -4.84 10.04
CA GLY A 27 -18.85 -5.33 8.97
C GLY A 27 -18.12 -6.25 7.97
N ALA A 28 -16.91 -5.88 7.53
CA ALA A 28 -16.12 -6.72 6.63
C ALA A 28 -15.73 -8.07 7.28
N SER A 29 -15.37 -8.08 8.56
CA SER A 29 -15.06 -9.30 9.32
C SER A 29 -16.27 -10.23 9.43
N SER A 30 -17.44 -9.67 9.77
CA SER A 30 -18.71 -10.42 9.84
C SER A 30 -19.10 -11.01 8.48
N GLU A 31 -18.94 -10.25 7.40
CA GLU A 31 -19.26 -10.72 6.06
C GLU A 31 -18.32 -11.84 5.60
N LEU A 32 -17.03 -11.78 5.93
CA LEU A 32 -16.11 -12.90 5.67
C LEU A 32 -16.54 -14.15 6.44
N LYS A 33 -16.88 -14.05 7.73
CA LYS A 33 -17.37 -15.17 8.53
C LYS A 33 -18.63 -15.80 7.93
N ARG A 34 -19.56 -14.97 7.44
CA ARG A 34 -20.78 -15.41 6.75
C ARG A 34 -20.47 -16.21 5.48
N ILE A 35 -19.54 -15.72 4.66
CA ILE A 35 -19.11 -16.40 3.43
C ILE A 35 -18.50 -17.77 3.75
N TYR A 36 -17.63 -17.86 4.76
CA TYR A 36 -17.06 -19.13 5.19
C TYR A 36 -18.15 -20.11 5.65
N LYS A 37 -19.09 -19.67 6.49
CA LYS A 37 -20.19 -20.52 6.97
C LYS A 37 -21.08 -21.06 5.84
N LEU A 38 -21.30 -20.27 4.79
CA LEU A 38 -22.10 -20.70 3.64
C LEU A 38 -21.39 -21.73 2.75
N MET A 39 -20.07 -21.60 2.62
CA MET A 39 -19.28 -22.51 1.77
C MET A 39 -19.01 -23.85 2.45
N PHE A 40 -19.00 -23.88 3.79
CA PHE A 40 -18.58 -25.04 4.58
C PHE A 40 -19.65 -25.35 5.62
N SER A 41 -20.67 -26.06 5.15
CA SER A 41 -21.84 -26.47 5.92
C SER A 41 -21.64 -27.76 6.74
N SER A 42 -20.53 -28.48 6.56
CA SER A 42 -20.15 -29.64 7.39
C SER A 42 -19.18 -29.25 8.50
N GLU A 43 -19.40 -29.81 9.69
CA GLU A 43 -18.71 -29.46 10.94
C GLU A 43 -17.20 -29.75 10.88
N ASP A 44 -16.79 -30.81 10.17
CA ASP A 44 -15.39 -31.21 9.99
C ASP A 44 -14.61 -30.25 9.06
N VAL A 45 -15.26 -29.76 8.01
CA VAL A 45 -14.64 -28.83 7.04
C VAL A 45 -14.57 -27.42 7.64
N SER A 46 -15.54 -27.05 8.48
CA SER A 46 -15.54 -25.81 9.27
C SER A 46 -14.32 -25.72 10.20
N ASN A 47 -13.94 -26.80 10.87
CA ASN A 47 -12.78 -26.82 11.77
C ASN A 47 -11.45 -26.76 11.02
N MET A 48 -11.30 -27.50 9.92
CA MET A 48 -10.08 -27.47 9.11
C MET A 48 -9.86 -26.07 8.50
N LEU A 49 -10.92 -25.44 8.00
CA LEU A 49 -10.85 -24.10 7.39
C LEU A 49 -10.90 -22.96 8.40
N SER A 50 -11.28 -23.21 9.66
CA SER A 50 -11.05 -22.25 10.74
C SER A 50 -9.55 -22.03 10.99
N SER A 51 -8.73 -23.04 10.68
CA SER A 51 -7.27 -22.95 10.74
C SER A 51 -6.64 -22.31 9.48
N GLU A 52 -7.29 -22.44 8.31
CA GLU A 52 -6.92 -21.77 7.05
C GLU A 52 -7.61 -20.39 6.83
N GLY A 53 -8.55 -20.03 7.70
CA GLY A 53 -9.37 -18.82 7.65
C GLY A 53 -8.56 -17.57 7.93
N ILE A 54 -8.98 -16.44 7.36
CA ILE A 54 -8.36 -15.13 7.66
C ILE A 54 -8.70 -14.78 9.12
N ARG A 55 -7.72 -14.84 10.03
CA ARG A 55 -7.91 -14.43 11.42
C ARG A 55 -7.99 -12.92 11.53
N TRP A 56 -9.13 -12.39 11.95
CA TRP A 56 -9.29 -10.96 12.17
C TRP A 56 -9.11 -10.61 13.64
N LYS A 57 -8.14 -9.75 13.96
CA LYS A 57 -7.90 -9.23 15.30
C LYS A 57 -8.23 -7.75 15.36
N PHE A 58 -9.19 -7.40 16.21
CA PHE A 58 -9.49 -6.02 16.53
C PHE A 58 -8.59 -5.53 17.65
N LEU A 59 -8.07 -4.33 17.48
CA LEU A 59 -7.23 -3.71 18.49
C LEU A 59 -8.07 -3.37 19.71
N PRO A 60 -7.55 -3.59 20.94
CA PRO A 60 -8.24 -3.14 22.12
C PRO A 60 -8.41 -1.61 22.08
N PRO A 61 -9.50 -1.06 22.65
CA PRO A 61 -9.65 0.38 22.79
C PRO A 61 -8.41 0.91 23.51
N ARG A 62 -7.68 1.85 22.89
CA ARG A 62 -6.42 2.43 23.39
C ARG A 62 -5.16 1.54 23.27
N ALA A 63 -4.96 0.86 22.14
CA ALA A 63 -3.66 0.28 21.75
C ALA A 63 -2.90 1.18 20.73
N PRO A 64 -2.46 2.39 21.10
CA PRO A 64 -1.89 3.38 20.17
C PRO A 64 -0.59 2.92 19.52
N ASN A 65 0.18 2.03 20.17
CA ASN A 65 1.49 1.59 19.66
C ASN A 65 1.38 0.85 18.32
N PHE A 66 0.35 0.02 18.16
CA PHE A 66 0.09 -0.62 16.86
C PHE A 66 -0.52 0.39 15.88
N GLY A 67 -1.47 1.22 16.34
CA GLY A 67 -2.06 2.35 15.62
C GLY A 67 -1.06 3.21 14.86
N GLY A 68 -0.02 3.65 15.57
CA GLY A 68 0.91 4.66 15.09
C GLY A 68 1.65 4.29 13.81
N LEU A 69 2.03 3.02 13.62
CA LEU A 69 2.82 2.61 12.45
C LEU A 69 2.03 2.72 11.15
N TRP A 70 0.84 2.12 11.06
CA TRP A 70 0.04 2.23 9.84
C TRP A 70 -0.58 3.63 9.70
N GLU A 71 -0.87 4.33 10.81
CA GLU A 71 -1.33 5.72 10.75
C GLU A 71 -0.24 6.64 10.17
N ALA A 72 1.02 6.46 10.55
CA ALA A 72 2.15 7.18 9.98
C ALA A 72 2.27 6.90 8.47
N GLY A 73 2.12 5.63 8.04
CA GLY A 73 2.09 5.26 6.63
C GLY A 73 0.95 5.95 5.86
N VAL A 74 -0.28 5.90 6.39
CA VAL A 74 -1.44 6.57 5.80
C VAL A 74 -1.26 8.09 5.77
N LYS A 75 -0.66 8.69 6.80
CA LYS A 75 -0.37 10.12 6.87
C LYS A 75 0.66 10.51 5.81
N SER A 76 1.74 9.75 5.66
CA SER A 76 2.77 9.98 4.63
C SER A 76 2.19 9.90 3.22
N PHE A 77 1.38 8.86 2.94
CA PHE A 77 0.67 8.75 1.67
C PHE A 77 -0.22 9.97 1.40
N LYS A 78 -1.08 10.34 2.35
CA LYS A 78 -1.98 11.50 2.22
C LYS A 78 -1.20 12.81 2.02
N TYR A 79 -0.07 12.97 2.70
CA TYR A 79 0.78 14.15 2.61
C TYR A 79 1.29 14.35 1.17
N HIS A 80 1.95 13.34 0.60
CA HIS A 80 2.47 13.41 -0.77
C HIS A 80 1.35 13.52 -1.80
N PHE A 81 0.30 12.70 -1.66
CA PHE A 81 -0.84 12.71 -2.56
C PHE A 81 -1.50 14.09 -2.63
N LYS A 82 -1.86 14.70 -1.49
CA LYS A 82 -2.56 15.99 -1.45
C LYS A 82 -1.72 17.13 -2.02
N ARG A 83 -0.41 17.17 -1.72
CA ARG A 83 0.47 18.26 -2.15
C ARG A 83 0.73 18.27 -3.65
N VAL A 84 0.79 17.10 -4.27
CA VAL A 84 1.16 17.00 -5.68
C VAL A 84 -0.05 16.91 -6.59
N VAL A 85 -1.06 16.12 -6.22
CA VAL A 85 -2.26 15.98 -7.06
C VAL A 85 -3.13 17.23 -6.98
N ARG A 86 -3.29 17.87 -5.80
CA ARG A 86 -4.07 19.11 -5.58
C ARG A 86 -5.36 19.18 -6.42
N SER A 87 -5.33 19.95 -7.51
CA SER A 87 -6.45 20.25 -8.41
C SER A 87 -6.35 19.53 -9.76
N ALA A 88 -5.38 18.64 -9.95
CA ALA A 88 -5.21 17.86 -11.17
C ALA A 88 -6.46 16.99 -11.41
N ARG A 89 -7.03 17.11 -12.62
CA ARG A 89 -8.16 16.30 -13.06
C ARG A 89 -7.63 15.02 -13.70
N LEU A 90 -7.52 13.97 -12.89
CA LEU A 90 -7.07 12.65 -13.33
C LEU A 90 -8.25 11.81 -13.78
N THR A 91 -8.10 11.04 -14.86
CA THR A 91 -8.98 9.88 -15.13
C THR A 91 -8.76 8.82 -14.04
N LEU A 92 -9.64 7.82 -14.02
CA LEU A 92 -9.47 6.67 -13.14
C LEU A 92 -8.10 5.99 -13.34
N GLU A 93 -7.68 5.79 -14.59
CA GLU A 93 -6.40 5.16 -14.91
C GLU A 93 -5.21 6.00 -14.46
N GLU A 94 -5.24 7.31 -14.72
CA GLU A 94 -4.20 8.23 -14.27
C GLU A 94 -4.12 8.28 -12.74
N PHE A 95 -5.26 8.27 -12.06
CA PHE A 95 -5.33 8.21 -10.61
C PHE A 95 -4.72 6.90 -10.09
N LEU A 96 -5.06 5.76 -10.70
CA LEU A 96 -4.50 4.46 -10.34
C LEU A 96 -2.98 4.43 -10.50
N ILE A 97 -2.45 5.01 -11.58
CA ILE A 97 -1.00 5.11 -11.81
C ILE A 97 -0.33 5.97 -10.74
N VAL A 98 -0.90 7.14 -10.42
CA VAL A 98 -0.33 8.01 -9.38
C VAL A 98 -0.31 7.31 -8.03
N ILE A 99 -1.41 6.67 -7.60
CA ILE A 99 -1.44 6.03 -6.27
C ILE A 99 -0.50 4.82 -6.17
N THR A 100 -0.34 4.02 -7.24
CA THR A 100 0.57 2.88 -7.23
C THR A 100 2.03 3.30 -7.26
N GLN A 101 2.35 4.41 -7.93
CA GLN A 101 3.70 4.98 -7.90
C GLN A 101 4.01 5.58 -6.53
N ILE A 102 3.06 6.25 -5.85
CA ILE A 102 3.24 6.67 -4.44
C ILE A 102 3.47 5.46 -3.54
N GLU A 103 2.68 4.38 -3.70
CA GLU A 103 2.87 3.13 -2.96
C GLU A 103 4.30 2.59 -3.18
N GLY A 104 4.80 2.59 -4.41
CA GLY A 104 6.17 2.18 -4.72
C GLY A 104 7.22 3.04 -4.02
N ILE A 105 7.10 4.36 -4.09
CA ILE A 105 8.01 5.32 -3.46
C ILE A 105 8.06 5.16 -1.94
N LEU A 106 6.90 5.00 -1.29
CA LEU A 106 6.87 4.81 0.17
C LEU A 106 7.50 3.49 0.59
N ASN A 107 7.36 2.45 -0.23
CA ASN A 107 7.94 1.13 0.04
C ASN A 107 9.40 0.99 -0.42
N SER A 108 9.96 1.96 -1.16
CA SER A 108 11.39 2.03 -1.48
C SER A 108 12.20 2.75 -0.39
N ARG A 109 11.54 3.20 0.68
CA ARG A 109 12.20 3.93 1.78
C ARG A 109 13.31 3.11 2.46
N PRO A 110 14.53 3.66 2.60
CA PRO A 110 15.59 3.11 3.44
C PRO A 110 15.13 2.87 4.89
N LEU A 111 15.34 1.65 5.40
CA LEU A 111 15.14 1.28 6.81
C LEU A 111 16.48 1.11 7.53
N ALA A 112 17.40 0.37 6.94
CA ALA A 112 18.72 0.07 7.50
C ALA A 112 19.70 -0.31 6.38
N PRO A 113 21.02 -0.10 6.56
CA PRO A 113 22.02 -0.68 5.67
C PRO A 113 21.97 -2.21 5.76
N LEU A 114 22.18 -2.89 4.64
CA LEU A 114 22.36 -4.34 4.61
C LEU A 114 23.86 -4.65 4.69
N PRO A 115 24.31 -5.45 5.67
CA PRO A 115 25.69 -5.90 5.70
C PRO A 115 25.96 -6.72 4.43
N THR A 116 26.96 -6.30 3.67
CA THR A 116 27.36 -6.94 2.41
C THR A 116 28.88 -7.08 2.40
N ASP A 117 29.37 -8.22 1.95
CA ASP A 117 30.81 -8.53 1.83
C ASP A 117 31.45 -7.86 0.59
N THR A 118 30.64 -7.15 -0.21
CA THR A 118 31.03 -6.42 -1.42
C THR A 118 30.93 -4.91 -1.17
N ASP A 119 31.71 -4.10 -1.89
CA ASP A 119 31.68 -2.62 -1.84
C ASP A 119 30.33 -2.00 -2.33
N GLU A 120 29.30 -2.82 -2.57
CA GLU A 120 27.98 -2.35 -2.98
C GLU A 120 27.13 -1.99 -1.76
N PHE A 121 26.89 -0.70 -1.55
CA PHE A 121 25.96 -0.22 -0.52
C PHE A 121 24.52 -0.68 -0.82
N GLN A 122 24.09 -1.75 -0.17
CA GLN A 122 22.69 -2.19 -0.20
C GLN A 122 21.93 -1.69 1.02
N VAL A 123 20.64 -1.43 0.84
CA VAL A 123 19.75 -0.87 1.86
C VAL A 123 18.50 -1.71 1.95
N LEU A 124 18.14 -2.10 3.17
CA LEU A 124 16.88 -2.77 3.49
C LEU A 124 15.74 -1.76 3.36
N THR A 125 14.67 -2.15 2.67
CA THR A 125 13.48 -1.33 2.42
C THR A 125 12.21 -2.14 2.69
N PRO A 126 11.04 -1.53 2.92
CA PRO A 126 9.77 -2.25 3.03
C PRO A 126 9.51 -3.15 1.81
N GLY A 127 9.94 -2.74 0.62
CA GLY A 127 9.86 -3.52 -0.62
C GLY A 127 10.45 -4.93 -0.48
N HIS A 128 11.54 -5.10 0.27
CA HIS A 128 12.16 -6.40 0.50
C HIS A 128 11.21 -7.37 1.22
N PHE A 129 10.46 -6.89 2.21
CA PHE A 129 9.46 -7.72 2.91
C PHE A 129 8.23 -8.02 2.04
N LEU A 130 7.95 -7.16 1.07
CA LEU A 130 6.74 -7.22 0.26
C LEU A 130 6.88 -8.09 -1.00
N ILE A 131 8.04 -8.03 -1.66
CA ILE A 131 8.28 -8.72 -2.93
C ILE A 131 9.66 -9.42 -2.99
N GLY A 132 10.40 -9.46 -1.88
CA GLY A 132 11.72 -10.10 -1.79
C GLY A 132 12.88 -9.28 -2.37
N LYS A 133 12.63 -8.04 -2.83
CA LYS A 133 13.64 -7.16 -3.46
C LYS A 133 13.25 -5.68 -3.37
N PRO A 134 14.16 -4.73 -3.67
CA PRO A 134 13.81 -3.32 -3.73
C PRO A 134 12.71 -3.04 -4.76
N ILE A 135 11.82 -2.10 -4.46
CA ILE A 135 10.85 -1.59 -5.42
C ILE A 135 11.49 -0.41 -6.16
N ASN A 136 11.79 -0.61 -7.44
CA ASN A 136 12.40 0.39 -8.31
C ASN A 136 11.43 0.75 -9.44
N SER A 137 11.33 2.04 -9.77
CA SER A 137 10.57 2.51 -10.93
C SER A 137 11.38 2.37 -12.22
N MET A 138 10.69 2.27 -13.36
CA MET A 138 11.32 2.37 -14.67
C MET A 138 11.96 3.76 -14.85
N PRO A 139 13.10 3.88 -15.57
CA PRO A 139 13.64 5.19 -15.95
C PRO A 139 12.67 5.97 -16.82
N GLU A 140 12.51 7.27 -16.55
CA GLU A 140 11.62 8.17 -17.30
C GLU A 140 12.33 9.50 -17.63
N PRO A 141 11.95 10.18 -18.73
CA PRO A 141 12.46 11.53 -19.00
C PRO A 141 12.03 12.51 -17.91
N ASN A 142 12.93 13.39 -17.48
CA ASN A 142 12.63 14.38 -16.45
C ASN A 142 11.77 15.53 -17.02
N PHE A 143 10.61 15.76 -16.38
CA PHE A 143 9.66 16.81 -16.75
C PHE A 143 9.46 17.87 -15.65
N ILE A 144 10.15 17.77 -14.51
CA ILE A 144 9.83 18.59 -13.34
C ILE A 144 9.94 20.09 -13.64
N ASP A 145 10.93 20.49 -14.44
CA ASP A 145 11.18 21.91 -14.75
C ASP A 145 10.49 22.35 -16.07
N LYS A 146 9.78 21.44 -16.76
CA LYS A 146 9.02 21.79 -17.98
C LYS A 146 7.68 22.42 -17.63
N ARG A 147 7.25 23.43 -18.40
CA ARG A 147 5.93 24.07 -18.21
C ARG A 147 4.80 23.12 -18.61
N ASP A 148 3.73 23.08 -17.82
CA ASP A 148 2.63 22.12 -17.99
C ASP A 148 1.89 22.24 -19.33
N ASN A 149 1.87 23.43 -19.92
CA ASN A 149 1.28 23.68 -21.24
C ASN A 149 2.08 23.07 -22.40
N LEU A 150 3.36 22.71 -22.17
CA LEU A 150 4.21 22.02 -23.14
C LEU A 150 4.17 20.49 -23.00
N LEU A 151 3.43 19.99 -21.99
CA LEU A 151 3.35 18.59 -21.68
C LEU A 151 2.04 18.01 -22.20
N ASN A 152 2.14 16.87 -22.87
CA ASN A 152 0.98 16.04 -23.14
C ASN A 152 0.45 15.43 -21.84
N ARG A 153 -0.72 14.79 -21.93
CA ARG A 153 -1.43 14.25 -20.78
C ARG A 153 -0.61 13.23 -19.98
N TRP A 154 0.07 12.31 -20.68
CA TRP A 154 0.94 11.31 -20.05
C TRP A 154 2.14 11.94 -19.34
N GLN A 155 2.81 12.89 -19.99
CA GLN A 155 3.95 13.60 -19.42
C GLN A 155 3.57 14.41 -18.17
N ARG A 156 2.34 14.92 -18.08
CA ARG A 156 1.83 15.56 -16.86
C ARG A 156 1.71 14.56 -15.71
N VAL A 157 1.23 13.34 -15.97
CA VAL A 157 1.16 12.27 -14.96
C VAL A 157 2.57 11.88 -14.49
N GLN A 158 3.52 11.71 -15.41
CA GLN A 158 4.92 11.45 -15.07
C GLN A 158 5.52 12.57 -14.23
N LYS A 159 5.28 13.84 -14.61
CA LYS A 159 5.72 15.01 -13.84
C LYS A 159 5.15 15.01 -12.41
N LEU A 160 3.89 14.62 -12.21
CA LEU A 160 3.31 14.50 -10.87
C LEU A 160 4.09 13.47 -10.04
N VAL A 161 4.32 12.28 -10.57
CA VAL A 161 5.08 11.22 -9.86
C VAL A 161 6.51 11.68 -9.53
N GLN A 162 7.19 12.33 -10.48
CA GLN A 162 8.53 12.87 -10.29
C GLN A 162 8.57 13.97 -9.22
N THR A 163 7.54 14.81 -9.15
CA THR A 163 7.40 15.84 -8.12
C THR A 163 7.19 15.20 -6.74
N ILE A 164 6.43 14.11 -6.65
CA ILE A 164 6.28 13.33 -5.41
C ILE A 164 7.63 12.77 -4.96
N TRP A 165 8.37 12.14 -5.87
CA TRP A 165 9.70 11.60 -5.58
C TRP A 165 10.64 12.68 -5.06
N ARG A 166 10.72 13.84 -5.73
CA ARG A 166 11.55 14.97 -5.31
C ARG A 166 11.19 15.46 -3.90
N HIS A 167 9.90 15.53 -3.57
CA HIS A 167 9.48 15.91 -2.22
C HIS A 167 9.82 14.84 -1.18
N TRP A 168 9.67 13.56 -1.53
CA TRP A 168 9.99 12.44 -0.65
C TRP A 168 11.48 12.36 -0.30
N GLN A 169 12.37 12.59 -1.27
CA GLN A 169 13.83 12.63 -1.03
C GLN A 169 14.25 13.76 -0.08
N ASN A 170 13.47 14.84 -0.04
CA ASN A 170 13.74 16.03 0.78
C ASN A 170 12.96 16.05 2.10
N SER A 171 12.25 14.97 2.46
CA SER A 171 11.39 14.87 3.66
C SER A 171 12.06 14.16 4.83
#